data_AF-A0A365P6P1-F1
#
_entry.id   AF-A0A365P6P1-F1
#
_cell.length_a   1.000
_cell.length_b   1.000
_cell.length_c   1.000
_cell.angle_alpha   90.00
_cell.angle_beta   90.00
_cell.angle_gamma   90.00
#
_symmetry.space_group_name_H-M   'P 1'
#
loop_
_entity.id
_entity.type
_entity.pdbx_description
1 polymer ?
#
loop_
_entity_poly.entity_id
_entity_poly.type
_entity_poly.pdbx_seq_one_letter_code
_entity_poly.pdbx_strand_id
1 'polypeptide(L)'
;MSETLVPPTRPTRELDHPPGEPTGDARPGSFVWKMLTTTDHKLLGIMYIVTCFIFFFAGGLMALLIRAELFFPGMQFLSNEQFNQLFTMHGTVMLLLYGTPIVVGFANYIIPLQIG
;
A
#
# COMPACT_ATOMS: atom_id res chain seq x y z
N MET A 1 -46.33 59.34 -6.57
CA MET A 1 -44.92 59.15 -6.94
C MET A 1 -44.18 58.57 -5.74
N SER A 2 -44.11 57.24 -5.65
CA SER A 2 -43.06 56.48 -4.94
C SER A 2 -43.42 54.99 -4.97
N GLU A 3 -43.54 54.42 -6.18
CA GLU A 3 -43.30 52.99 -6.38
C GLU A 3 -41.78 52.82 -6.26
N THR A 4 -41.31 52.53 -5.04
CA THR A 4 -39.90 52.24 -4.78
C THR A 4 -39.77 50.78 -4.36
N LEU A 5 -39.90 49.93 -5.37
CA LEU A 5 -39.04 48.80 -5.69
C LEU A 5 -38.35 48.14 -4.47
N VAL A 6 -39.05 47.20 -3.84
CA VAL A 6 -38.41 46.17 -3.01
C VAL A 6 -37.44 45.40 -3.90
N PRO A 7 -36.12 45.40 -3.62
CA PRO A 7 -35.17 44.64 -4.43
C PRO A 7 -35.49 43.15 -4.27
N PRO A 8 -35.47 42.34 -5.35
CA PRO A 8 -35.58 40.90 -5.21
C PRO A 8 -34.40 40.44 -4.36
N THR A 9 -34.68 39.86 -3.20
CA THR A 9 -33.69 39.09 -2.47
C THR A 9 -33.22 38.01 -3.43
N ARG A 10 -32.00 38.15 -3.94
CA ARG A 10 -31.37 37.05 -4.66
C ARG A 10 -31.52 35.85 -3.72
N PRO A 11 -31.96 34.68 -4.22
CA PRO A 11 -31.64 33.47 -3.50
C PRO A 11 -30.12 33.50 -3.41
N THR A 12 -29.60 33.86 -2.23
CA THR A 12 -28.29 33.43 -1.82
C THR A 12 -28.40 31.93 -1.93
N ARG A 13 -27.91 31.39 -3.05
CA ARG A 13 -27.45 30.03 -3.10
C ARG A 13 -26.34 30.01 -2.07
N GLU A 14 -26.75 29.83 -0.82
CA GLU A 14 -25.90 29.42 0.26
C GLU A 14 -25.29 28.15 -0.29
N LEU A 15 -24.04 28.29 -0.73
CA LEU A 15 -23.20 27.16 -1.06
C LEU A 15 -22.90 26.55 0.31
N ASP A 16 -23.90 25.88 0.88
CA ASP A 16 -23.84 25.20 2.16
C ASP A 16 -23.14 23.84 1.99
N HIS A 17 -22.08 23.87 1.18
CA HIS A 17 -21.07 22.85 1.17
C HIS A 17 -19.91 23.45 1.94
N PRO A 18 -19.61 22.97 3.17
CA PRO A 18 -18.41 23.38 3.86
C PRO A 18 -17.21 23.19 2.92
N PRO A 19 -16.26 24.14 2.87
CA PRO A 19 -15.04 23.97 2.08
C PRO A 19 -14.27 22.77 2.62
N GLY A 20 -14.48 21.59 2.02
CA GLY A 20 -13.88 20.34 2.49
C GLY A 20 -14.72 19.08 2.36
N GLU A 21 -16.00 19.15 1.94
CA GLU A 21 -16.75 17.92 1.66
C GLU A 21 -16.16 17.22 0.41
N PRO A 22 -15.68 15.96 0.53
CA PRO A 22 -15.19 15.23 -0.62
C PRO A 22 -16.37 14.84 -1.49
N THR A 23 -16.68 15.66 -2.51
CA THR A 23 -17.59 15.31 -3.60
C THR A 23 -17.17 13.95 -4.14
N GLY A 24 -18.05 12.96 -4.02
CA GLY A 24 -17.81 11.53 -4.25
C GLY A 24 -17.42 11.10 -5.66
N ASP A 25 -16.97 12.02 -6.52
CA ASP A 25 -16.46 11.75 -7.87
C ASP A 25 -14.94 11.77 -7.89
N ALA A 26 -14.32 10.90 -7.08
CA ALA A 26 -12.90 10.63 -7.22
C ALA A 26 -12.67 9.89 -8.55
N ARG A 27 -12.16 10.61 -9.56
CA ARG A 27 -11.67 10.03 -10.82
C ARG A 27 -10.89 8.74 -10.52
N PRO A 28 -11.00 7.66 -11.30
CA PRO A 28 -10.36 6.36 -10.98
C PRO A 28 -8.83 6.43 -10.78
N GLY A 29 -8.15 7.48 -11.26
CA GLY A 29 -6.73 7.75 -10.99
C GLY A 29 -6.42 8.61 -9.75
N SER A 30 -7.42 9.23 -9.12
CA SER A 30 -7.27 10.10 -7.94
C SER A 30 -6.79 9.31 -6.72
N PHE A 31 -7.22 8.06 -6.57
CA PHE A 31 -6.80 7.22 -5.45
C PHE A 31 -5.31 6.85 -5.51
N VAL A 32 -4.80 6.51 -6.70
CA VAL A 32 -3.36 6.22 -6.89
C VAL A 32 -2.52 7.47 -6.68
N TRP A 33 -2.94 8.61 -7.23
CA TRP A 33 -2.28 9.90 -6.96
C TRP A 33 -2.27 10.27 -5.49
N LYS A 34 -3.41 10.09 -4.81
CA LYS A 34 -3.50 10.31 -3.36
C LYS A 34 -2.55 9.37 -2.63
N MET A 35 -2.50 8.09 -3.00
CA MET A 35 -1.62 7.09 -2.38
C MET A 35 -0.13 7.41 -2.56
N LEU A 36 0.28 7.89 -3.74
CA LEU A 36 1.67 8.31 -4.00
C LEU A 36 2.07 9.61 -3.26
N THR A 37 1.14 10.54 -3.07
CA THR A 37 1.40 11.85 -2.44
C THR A 37 0.96 11.89 -0.96
N THR A 38 0.55 10.77 -0.38
CA THR A 38 0.07 10.72 1.02
C THR A 38 1.24 10.73 2.02
N THR A 39 1.09 11.54 3.07
CA THR A 39 1.98 11.62 4.24
C THR A 39 1.40 10.96 5.50
N ASP A 40 0.20 10.40 5.43
CA ASP A 40 -0.45 9.68 6.53
C ASP A 40 0.28 8.37 6.84
N HIS A 41 0.80 8.26 8.07
CA HIS A 41 1.55 7.10 8.56
C HIS A 41 0.72 5.81 8.56
N LYS A 42 -0.61 5.91 8.70
CA LYS A 42 -1.53 4.77 8.67
C LYS A 42 -1.62 4.18 7.27
N LEU A 43 -1.81 5.05 6.27
CA LEU A 43 -1.88 4.63 4.87
C LEU A 43 -0.52 4.11 4.38
N LEU A 44 0.56 4.78 4.77
CA LEU A 44 1.92 4.33 4.47
C LEU A 44 2.18 2.94 5.07
N GLY A 45 1.84 2.73 6.35
CA GLY A 45 1.98 1.44 7.01
C GLY A 45 1.24 0.30 6.29
N ILE A 46 0.00 0.55 5.83
CA ILE A 46 -0.78 -0.43 5.05
C ILE A 46 -0.10 -0.74 3.71
N MET A 47 0.41 0.27 2.98
CA MET A 47 1.13 0.04 1.72
C MET A 47 2.37 -0.84 1.92
N TYR A 48 3.14 -0.61 2.98
CA TYR A 48 4.30 -1.42 3.34
C TYR A 48 3.88 -2.87 3.64
N ILE A 49 2.84 -3.08 4.45
CA ILE A 49 2.37 -4.43 4.79
C ILE A 49 1.90 -5.17 3.53
N VAL A 50 1.10 -4.53 2.68
CA VAL A 50 0.58 -5.15 1.44
C VAL A 50 1.73 -5.55 0.50
N THR A 51 2.70 -4.65 0.27
CA THR A 51 3.86 -4.96 -0.56
C THR A 51 4.73 -6.07 0.03
N CYS A 52 4.93 -6.10 1.36
CA CYS A 52 5.64 -7.18 2.04
C CYS A 52 4.95 -8.53 1.82
N PHE A 53 3.62 -8.61 1.88
CA PHE A 53 2.91 -9.87 1.61
C PHE A 53 3.08 -10.35 0.17
N ILE A 54 3.16 -9.45 -0.81
CA ILE A 54 3.45 -9.81 -2.21
C ILE A 54 4.84 -10.46 -2.31
N PHE A 55 5.86 -9.84 -1.70
CA PHE A 55 7.21 -10.41 -1.67
C PHE A 55 7.30 -11.68 -0.81
N PHE A 56 6.47 -11.80 0.22
CA PHE A 56 6.37 -13.00 1.04
C PHE A 56 5.89 -14.20 0.22
N PHE A 57 4.86 -14.02 -0.61
CA PHE A 57 4.41 -15.10 -1.50
C PHE A 57 5.45 -15.43 -2.57
N ALA A 58 6.11 -14.43 -3.16
CA ALA A 58 7.16 -14.64 -4.15
C ALA A 58 8.36 -15.41 -3.55
N GLY A 59 8.85 -14.98 -2.38
CA GLY A 59 9.94 -15.67 -1.69
C GLY A 59 9.52 -17.03 -1.12
N GLY A 60 8.28 -17.16 -0.64
CA GLY A 60 7.71 -18.42 -0.18
C GLY A 60 7.62 -19.47 -1.29
N LEU A 61 7.22 -19.05 -2.50
CA LEU A 61 7.21 -19.94 -3.67
C LEU A 61 8.62 -20.44 -4.00
N MET A 62 9.63 -19.56 -3.99
CA MET A 62 11.02 -19.97 -4.19
C MET A 62 11.49 -20.96 -3.12
N ALA A 63 11.11 -20.77 -1.84
CA ALA A 63 11.41 -21.73 -0.78
C ALA A 63 10.75 -23.10 -0.98
N LEU A 64 9.52 -23.12 -1.50
CA LEU A 64 8.83 -24.36 -1.82
C LEU A 64 9.55 -25.13 -2.93
N LEU A 65 10.07 -24.43 -3.95
CA LEU A 65 10.88 -25.06 -5.01
C LEU A 65 12.19 -25.65 -4.46
N ILE A 66 12.89 -24.92 -3.58
CA ILE A 66 14.10 -25.43 -2.88
C ILE A 66 13.76 -26.68 -2.07
N ARG A 67 12.65 -26.66 -1.33
CA ARG A 67 12.16 -27.81 -0.54
C ARG A 67 11.76 -28.99 -1.42
N ALA A 68 11.20 -28.73 -2.60
CA ALA A 68 10.80 -29.76 -3.55
C ALA A 68 12.03 -30.51 -4.11
N GLU A 69 13.13 -29.82 -4.43
CA GLU A 69 14.39 -30.47 -4.83
C GLU A 69 14.94 -31.41 -3.75
N LEU A 70 14.87 -31.00 -2.49
CA LEU A 70 15.42 -31.79 -1.37
C LEU A 70 14.53 -32.97 -0.96
N PHE A 71 13.38 -33.19 -1.60
CA PHE A 71 12.44 -34.25 -1.22
C PHE A 71 12.97 -35.66 -1.56
N PHE A 72 13.74 -35.80 -2.65
CA PHE A 72 14.46 -37.03 -2.97
C PHE A 72 15.95 -36.75 -3.18
N PRO A 73 16.84 -37.65 -2.75
CA PRO A 73 18.28 -37.46 -2.93
C PRO A 73 18.67 -37.53 -4.41
N GLY A 74 19.26 -36.44 -4.93
CA GLY A 74 19.67 -36.29 -6.33
C GLY A 74 19.23 -34.94 -6.89
N MET A 75 19.70 -34.56 -8.09
CA MET A 75 19.17 -33.37 -8.77
C MET A 75 17.96 -33.79 -9.61
N GLN A 76 16.78 -33.24 -9.33
CA GLN A 76 15.54 -33.65 -9.98
C GLN A 76 15.00 -32.60 -10.96
N PHE A 77 14.87 -31.33 -10.55
CA PHE A 77 14.28 -30.29 -11.42
C PHE A 77 15.21 -29.08 -11.64
N LEU A 78 16.12 -28.77 -10.72
CA LEU A 78 17.03 -27.62 -10.79
C LEU A 78 18.49 -28.06 -10.91
N SER A 79 19.26 -27.33 -11.71
CA SER A 79 20.72 -27.48 -11.73
C SER A 79 21.35 -26.93 -10.45
N ASN A 80 22.58 -27.37 -10.12
CA ASN A 80 23.33 -26.87 -8.96
C ASN A 80 23.47 -25.34 -8.97
N GLU A 81 23.64 -24.75 -10.15
CA GLU A 81 23.72 -23.30 -10.30
C GLU A 81 22.37 -22.63 -10.02
N GLN A 82 21.28 -23.16 -10.57
CA GLN A 82 19.93 -22.64 -10.35
C GLN A 82 19.53 -22.74 -8.89
N PHE A 83 19.89 -23.84 -8.19
CA PHE A 83 19.64 -23.99 -6.75
C PHE A 83 20.33 -22.89 -5.94
N ASN A 84 21.62 -22.65 -6.20
CA ASN A 84 22.39 -21.61 -5.50
C ASN A 84 21.85 -20.20 -5.77
N GLN A 85 21.43 -19.92 -7.01
CA GLN A 85 20.79 -18.65 -7.36
C GLN A 85 19.44 -18.51 -6.65
N LEU A 86 18.60 -19.56 -6.67
CA LEU A 86 17.28 -19.54 -6.07
C LEU A 86 17.35 -19.36 -4.55
N PHE A 87 18.30 -20.02 -3.88
CA PHE A 87 18.55 -19.85 -2.45
C PHE A 87 18.99 -18.41 -2.11
N THR A 88 19.91 -17.85 -2.90
CA THR A 88 20.38 -16.47 -2.72
C THR A 88 19.24 -15.48 -2.90
N MET A 89 18.48 -15.60 -4.01
CA MET A 89 17.35 -14.72 -4.30
C MET A 89 16.22 -14.84 -3.26
N HIS A 90 15.92 -16.07 -2.81
CA HIS A 90 14.99 -16.30 -1.70
C HIS A 90 15.42 -15.54 -0.44
N GLY A 91 16.69 -15.70 -0.04
CA GLY A 91 17.25 -15.02 1.12
C GLY A 91 17.22 -13.49 0.99
N THR A 92 17.60 -12.94 -0.16
CA THR A 92 17.57 -11.48 -0.41
C THR A 92 16.15 -10.93 -0.34
N VAL A 93 15.17 -11.59 -0.97
CA VAL A 93 13.76 -11.15 -0.94
C VAL A 93 13.22 -11.22 0.48
N MET A 94 13.49 -12.31 1.21
CA MET A 94 12.97 -12.48 2.57
C MET A 94 13.60 -11.54 3.59
N LEU A 95 14.91 -11.28 3.50
CA LEU A 95 15.59 -10.41 4.46
C LEU A 95 15.39 -8.93 4.12
N LEU A 96 15.61 -8.54 2.86
CA LEU A 96 15.63 -7.12 2.49
C LEU A 96 14.28 -6.56 2.07
N LEU A 97 13.44 -7.36 1.39
CA LEU A 97 12.16 -6.88 0.85
C LEU A 97 10.96 -7.26 1.74
N TYR A 98 11.10 -8.26 2.62
CA TYR A 98 10.08 -8.62 3.59
C TYR A 98 10.50 -8.28 5.03
N GLY A 99 11.66 -8.76 5.51
CA GLY A 99 12.06 -8.67 6.92
C GLY A 99 12.23 -7.24 7.43
N THR A 100 13.05 -6.42 6.78
CA THR A 100 13.20 -5.01 7.18
C THR A 100 11.92 -4.19 6.94
N PRO A 101 11.26 -4.27 5.77
CA PRO A 101 10.13 -3.39 5.47
C PRO A 101 8.86 -3.73 6.27
N ILE A 102 8.63 -5.00 6.66
CA ILE A 102 7.47 -5.36 7.49
C ILE A 102 7.58 -4.73 8.88
N VAL A 103 8.79 -4.71 9.46
CA VAL A 103 9.06 -4.07 10.76
C VAL A 103 8.80 -2.57 10.67
N VAL A 104 9.30 -1.91 9.63
CA VAL A 104 9.05 -0.48 9.39
C VAL A 104 7.57 -0.20 9.12
N GLY A 105 6.88 -1.06 8.38
CA GLY A 105 5.44 -0.94 8.10
C GLY A 105 4.59 -1.02 9.36
N PHE A 106 4.85 -2.00 10.24
CA PHE A 106 4.20 -2.09 11.54
C PHE A 106 4.54 -0.91 12.45
N ALA A 107 5.79 -0.46 12.46
CA ALA A 107 6.19 0.72 13.23
C ALA A 107 5.39 1.97 12.80
N ASN A 108 5.27 2.22 11.50
CA ASN A 108 4.50 3.36 10.97
C ASN A 108 3.00 3.26 11.28
N TYR A 109 2.44 2.06 11.34
CA TYR A 109 1.02 1.88 11.64
C TYR A 109 0.70 1.95 13.13
N ILE A 110 1.50 1.26 13.97
CA ILE A 110 1.18 1.00 15.38
C ILE A 110 1.79 2.05 16.31
N ILE A 111 3.05 2.45 16.10
CA ILE A 111 3.78 3.29 17.08
C ILE A 111 3.11 4.65 17.29
N PRO A 112 2.70 5.41 16.25
CA PRO A 112 2.02 6.68 16.47
C PRO A 112 0.72 6.50 17.25
N LEU A 113 -0.03 5.44 16.96
CA LEU A 113 -1.29 5.13 17.65
C LEU A 113 -1.10 4.77 19.14
N GLN A 114 0.07 4.25 19.52
CA GLN A 114 0.40 3.90 20.91
C GLN A 114 0.88 5.10 21.74
N ILE A 115 1.43 6.13 21.10
CA ILE A 115 2.02 7.29 21.78
C ILE A 115 1.02 8.45 21.93
N GLY A 116 -0.03 8.49 21.10
CA GLY A 116 -1.11 9.49 21.17
C GLY A 116 -1.20 10.31 19.91
#